data_AF-A0A350R4I7-F1
#
_entry.id   AF-A0A350R4I7-F1
#
_cell.length_a   1.000
_cell.length_b   1.000
_cell.length_c   1.000
_cell.angle_alpha   90.00
_cell.angle_beta   90.00
_cell.angle_gamma   90.00
#
_symmetry.space_group_name_H-M   'P 1'
#
loop_
_entity.id
_entity.type
_entity.pdbx_description
1 polymer ?
#
loop_
_entity_poly.entity_id
_entity_poly.type
_entity_poly.pdbx_seq_one_letter_code
_entity_poly.pdbx_strand_id
1 'polypeptide(L)'
;MNQETRYALAFYNVTLIIRDSLEYAIPNAKLAVENYNNRKTMLAHLLEENSPIEFFCKNNGETGAKIKTQVHEFFDDVYGDDSRIVKIDHDQVSVEQSLTIQLLDYIIGLHETFSDICRGFKNQFEKDGKLEDDYSKLLDVSDRFYRSLAIRTILVNSNAKFTEFNNAVKSYVEGAIKATGVDPRTKPDFNPTVDPSVKFITNEMNQLIGFFRFVKTHNHSGEFDPQFTSLLEECENKIHLYDGTRKLLPGQTMQAALKDLEDTVVPYIEEYRQAWFNVFNPLFQSLREFEEKMMAAKNEGEAK
;
A
#
# COMPACT_ATOMS: atom_id res chain seq x y z
N MET A 1 26.74 -9.05 -6.86
CA MET A 1 26.27 -8.21 -5.75
C MET A 1 27.46 -7.55 -5.09
N ASN A 2 27.45 -6.22 -5.06
CA ASN A 2 28.39 -5.42 -4.28
C ASN A 2 27.80 -5.03 -2.91
N GLN A 3 28.62 -4.43 -2.05
CA GLN A 3 28.22 -4.06 -0.69
C GLN A 3 27.13 -2.98 -0.69
N GLU A 4 27.18 -2.06 -1.65
CA GLU A 4 26.24 -0.96 -1.83
C GLU A 4 24.82 -1.47 -2.14
N THR A 5 24.68 -2.37 -3.11
CA THR A 5 23.41 -3.03 -3.43
C THR A 5 22.90 -3.83 -2.24
N ARG A 6 23.77 -4.59 -1.55
CA ARG A 6 23.42 -5.34 -0.35
C ARG A 6 22.86 -4.43 0.76
N TYR A 7 23.47 -3.26 0.96
CA TYR A 7 22.98 -2.26 1.91
C TYR A 7 21.62 -1.70 1.51
N ALA A 8 21.43 -1.34 0.23
CA ALA A 8 20.17 -0.80 -0.27
C ALA A 8 19.02 -1.83 -0.21
N LEU A 9 19.33 -3.12 -0.38
CA LEU A 9 18.33 -4.20 -0.28
C LEU A 9 17.71 -4.34 1.12
N ALA A 10 18.36 -3.85 2.18
CA ALA A 10 17.74 -3.79 3.50
C ALA A 10 16.50 -2.88 3.52
N PHE A 11 16.56 -1.72 2.85
CA PHE A 11 15.44 -0.79 2.71
C PHE A 11 14.37 -1.33 1.79
N TYR A 12 14.80 -1.99 0.71
CA TYR A 12 13.89 -2.67 -0.20
C TYR A 12 13.09 -3.77 0.52
N ASN A 13 13.70 -4.55 1.41
CA ASN A 13 12.98 -5.56 2.19
C ASN A 13 11.87 -4.94 3.07
N VAL A 14 12.05 -3.70 3.56
CA VAL A 14 10.98 -2.98 4.24
C VAL A 14 9.84 -2.64 3.28
N THR A 15 10.14 -2.20 2.05
CA THR A 15 9.09 -1.96 1.04
C THR A 15 8.27 -3.23 0.75
N LEU A 16 8.91 -4.41 0.75
CA LEU A 16 8.20 -5.69 0.56
C LEU A 16 7.23 -5.96 1.70
N ILE A 17 7.68 -5.80 2.95
CA ILE A 17 6.84 -6.04 4.14
C ILE A 17 5.66 -5.05 4.17
N ILE A 18 5.92 -3.78 3.89
CA ILE A 18 4.88 -2.75 3.82
C ILE A 18 3.87 -3.06 2.70
N ARG A 19 4.35 -3.33 1.48
CA ARG A 19 3.49 -3.71 0.33
C ARG A 19 2.64 -4.92 0.69
N ASP A 20 3.24 -5.96 1.23
CA ASP A 20 2.53 -7.20 1.53
C ASP A 20 1.48 -7.02 2.63
N SER A 21 1.61 -6.00 3.47
CA SER A 21 0.60 -5.62 4.47
C SER A 21 -0.70 -5.08 3.84
N LEU A 22 -0.72 -4.76 2.54
CA LEU A 22 -1.95 -4.41 1.80
C LEU A 22 -3.00 -5.52 1.88
N GLU A 23 -2.59 -6.79 2.04
CA GLU A 23 -3.53 -7.90 2.13
C GLU A 23 -4.47 -7.78 3.34
N TYR A 24 -4.03 -7.13 4.42
CA TYR A 24 -4.84 -6.91 5.62
C TYR A 24 -5.94 -5.86 5.39
N ALA A 25 -5.79 -4.99 4.39
CA ALA A 25 -6.80 -4.03 3.99
C ALA A 25 -7.81 -4.61 2.97
N ILE A 26 -7.70 -5.89 2.58
CA ILE A 26 -8.67 -6.55 1.71
C ILE A 26 -9.77 -7.20 2.55
N PRO A 27 -11.05 -6.79 2.39
CA PRO A 27 -12.16 -7.38 3.13
C PRO A 27 -12.27 -8.90 2.90
N ASN A 28 -12.47 -9.66 3.98
CA ASN A 28 -12.61 -11.13 3.96
C ASN A 28 -11.43 -11.90 3.35
N ALA A 29 -10.23 -11.29 3.32
CA ALA A 29 -9.03 -12.00 2.90
C ALA A 29 -8.75 -13.20 3.80
N LYS A 30 -8.30 -14.31 3.20
CA LYS A 30 -7.75 -15.44 3.96
C LYS A 30 -6.30 -15.13 4.28
N LEU A 31 -6.04 -14.84 5.54
CA LEU A 31 -4.73 -14.42 6.02
C LEU A 31 -4.02 -15.58 6.70
N ALA A 32 -2.76 -15.82 6.33
CA ALA A 32 -1.94 -16.87 6.90
C ALA A 32 -1.16 -16.35 8.11
N VAL A 33 -1.33 -16.99 9.27
CA VAL A 33 -0.60 -16.66 10.50
C VAL A 33 0.92 -16.76 10.30
N GLU A 34 1.37 -17.75 9.50
CA GLU A 34 2.79 -17.90 9.15
C GLU A 34 3.34 -16.66 8.43
N ASN A 35 2.62 -16.13 7.44
CA ASN A 35 3.04 -14.93 6.71
C ASN A 35 3.12 -13.71 7.64
N TYR A 36 2.14 -13.55 8.54
CA TYR A 36 2.16 -12.49 9.55
C TYR A 36 3.40 -12.60 10.46
N ASN A 37 3.66 -13.78 11.02
CA ASN A 37 4.79 -14.01 11.94
C ASN A 37 6.14 -13.83 11.25
N ASN A 38 6.27 -14.28 10.00
CA ASN A 38 7.47 -14.07 9.20
C ASN A 38 7.74 -12.58 8.98
N ARG A 39 6.71 -11.82 8.57
CA ARG A 39 6.82 -10.36 8.36
C ARG A 39 7.13 -9.62 9.67
N LYS A 40 6.47 -9.98 10.78
CA LYS A 40 6.75 -9.45 12.12
C LYS A 40 8.22 -9.64 12.49
N THR A 41 8.72 -10.87 12.35
CA THR A 41 10.11 -11.22 12.71
C THR A 41 11.11 -10.49 11.83
N MET A 42 10.88 -10.45 10.51
CA MET A 42 11.76 -9.77 9.57
C MET A 42 11.80 -8.27 9.80
N LEU A 43 10.65 -7.62 10.01
CA LEU A 43 10.60 -6.18 10.25
C LEU A 43 11.27 -5.83 11.58
N ALA A 44 11.04 -6.63 12.63
CA ALA A 44 11.72 -6.44 13.91
C ALA A 44 13.25 -6.44 13.74
N HIS A 45 13.81 -7.43 13.05
CA HIS A 45 15.26 -7.51 12.76
C HIS A 45 15.78 -6.32 11.94
N LEU A 46 15.00 -5.84 10.96
CA LEU A 46 15.38 -4.69 10.15
C LEU A 46 15.39 -3.39 10.97
N LEU A 47 14.63 -3.32 12.06
CA LEU A 47 14.52 -2.16 12.95
C LEU A 47 15.40 -2.24 14.21
N GLU A 48 16.19 -3.30 14.37
CA GLU A 48 17.10 -3.46 15.50
C GLU A 48 18.19 -2.39 15.56
N GLU A 49 18.79 -2.22 16.74
CA GLU A 49 19.96 -1.36 16.89
C GLU A 49 21.10 -1.82 15.98
N ASN A 50 21.79 -0.85 15.37
CA ASN A 50 22.87 -1.08 14.40
C ASN A 50 22.43 -1.69 13.06
N SER A 51 21.12 -1.78 12.80
CA SER A 51 20.64 -2.10 11.45
C SER A 51 21.00 -0.99 10.44
N PRO A 52 21.02 -1.30 9.12
CA PRO A 52 21.16 -0.30 8.08
C PRO A 52 20.15 0.85 8.20
N ILE A 53 18.92 0.55 8.61
CA ILE A 53 17.84 1.53 8.75
C ILE A 53 18.15 2.46 9.92
N GLU A 54 18.55 1.91 11.06
CA GLU A 54 18.89 2.70 12.25
C GLU A 54 20.08 3.63 11.96
N PHE A 55 21.12 3.12 11.28
CA PHE A 55 22.27 3.92 10.88
C PHE A 55 21.87 5.04 9.91
N PHE A 56 21.04 4.73 8.91
CA PHE A 56 20.52 5.73 7.99
C PHE A 56 19.72 6.81 8.71
N CYS A 57 18.82 6.43 9.61
CA CYS A 57 17.99 7.39 10.35
C CYS A 57 18.85 8.32 11.22
N LYS A 58 19.87 7.79 11.92
CA LYS A 58 20.81 8.61 12.71
C LYS A 58 21.55 9.65 11.87
N ASN A 59 21.93 9.30 10.64
CA ASN A 59 22.72 10.17 9.78
C ASN A 59 21.90 11.18 8.96
N ASN A 60 20.57 11.10 9.00
CA ASN A 60 19.66 11.97 8.24
C ASN A 60 18.88 12.97 9.13
N GLY A 61 19.35 13.23 10.34
CA GLY A 61 18.83 14.28 11.22
C GLY A 61 17.32 14.16 11.48
N GLU A 62 16.60 15.27 11.35
CA GLU A 62 15.15 15.33 11.61
C GLU A 62 14.34 14.41 10.68
N THR A 63 14.71 14.33 9.40
CA THR A 63 14.07 13.45 8.42
C THR A 63 14.23 11.99 8.84
N GLY A 64 15.44 11.59 9.23
CA GLY A 64 15.70 10.25 9.73
C GLY A 64 14.91 9.93 11.01
N ALA A 65 14.80 10.89 11.94
CA ALA A 65 13.99 10.71 13.14
C ALA A 65 12.49 10.51 12.84
N LYS A 66 11.95 11.24 11.86
CA LYS A 66 10.56 11.07 11.39
C LYS A 66 10.32 9.68 10.78
N ILE A 67 11.21 9.25 9.87
CA ILE A 67 11.13 7.92 9.24
C ILE A 67 11.15 6.84 10.31
N LYS A 68 12.09 6.92 11.26
CA LYS A 68 12.20 5.97 12.38
C LYS A 68 10.90 5.93 13.18
N THR A 69 10.35 7.08 13.54
CA THR A 69 9.11 7.16 14.31
C THR A 69 7.96 6.50 13.56
N GLN A 70 7.75 6.86 12.29
CA GLN A 70 6.63 6.34 11.50
C GLN A 70 6.72 4.83 11.26
N VAL A 71 7.93 4.28 11.02
CA VAL A 71 8.08 2.83 10.81
C VAL A 71 7.91 2.03 12.11
N HIS A 72 8.31 2.60 13.26
CA HIS A 72 8.03 2.00 14.57
C HIS A 72 6.55 2.07 14.93
N GLU A 73 5.87 3.19 14.69
CA GLU A 73 4.42 3.30 14.88
C GLU A 73 3.65 2.28 14.03
N PHE A 74 4.04 2.12 12.76
CA PHE A 74 3.50 1.06 11.91
C PHE A 74 3.79 -0.34 12.45
N PHE A 75 5.03 -0.59 12.89
CA PHE A 75 5.38 -1.87 13.50
C PHE A 75 4.51 -2.14 14.74
N ASP A 76 4.39 -1.19 15.66
CA ASP A 76 3.63 -1.35 16.90
C ASP A 76 2.15 -1.58 16.62
N ASP A 77 1.56 -0.81 15.70
CA ASP A 77 0.14 -0.89 15.38
C ASP A 77 -0.26 -2.15 14.60
N VAL A 78 0.65 -2.72 13.80
CA VAL A 78 0.36 -3.84 12.87
C VAL A 78 1.01 -5.15 13.30
N TYR A 79 2.24 -5.12 13.81
CA TYR A 79 3.06 -6.29 14.13
C TYR A 79 3.48 -6.38 15.60
N GLY A 80 3.23 -5.34 16.40
CA GLY A 80 3.51 -5.30 17.83
C GLY A 80 2.76 -6.38 18.60
N ASP A 81 3.25 -6.70 19.79
CA ASP A 81 2.59 -7.67 20.68
C ASP A 81 1.20 -7.19 21.11
N ASP A 82 1.05 -5.88 21.35
CA ASP A 82 -0.22 -5.20 21.66
C ASP A 82 -0.80 -4.46 20.43
N SER A 83 -0.57 -5.00 19.24
CA SER A 83 -1.02 -4.41 17.98
C SER A 83 -2.53 -4.18 17.94
N ARG A 84 -2.94 -2.96 17.58
CA ARG A 84 -4.34 -2.55 17.56
C ARG A 84 -5.03 -2.74 16.20
N ILE A 85 -4.27 -2.84 15.12
CA ILE A 85 -4.82 -2.99 13.75
C ILE A 85 -4.90 -4.47 13.36
N VAL A 86 -3.81 -5.22 13.50
CA VAL A 86 -3.73 -6.61 13.06
C VAL A 86 -3.20 -7.48 14.17
N LYS A 87 -3.99 -8.46 14.62
CA LYS A 87 -3.65 -9.34 15.73
C LYS A 87 -3.90 -10.80 15.39
N ILE A 88 -3.15 -11.69 15.99
CA ILE A 88 -3.46 -13.12 15.97
C ILE A 88 -4.53 -13.38 17.05
N ASP A 89 -5.67 -13.90 16.61
CA ASP A 89 -6.72 -14.41 17.49
C ASP A 89 -6.83 -15.92 17.24
N HIS A 90 -6.39 -16.71 18.23
CA HIS A 90 -6.22 -18.16 18.12
C HIS A 90 -5.33 -18.54 16.91
N ASP A 91 -5.89 -19.20 15.89
CA ASP A 91 -5.18 -19.67 14.70
C ASP A 91 -5.46 -18.80 13.47
N GLN A 92 -5.96 -17.57 13.67
CA GLN A 92 -6.33 -16.67 12.58
C GLN A 92 -5.77 -15.27 12.79
N VAL A 93 -5.40 -14.63 11.68
CA VAL A 93 -5.08 -13.21 11.68
C VAL A 93 -6.40 -12.44 11.58
N SER A 94 -6.66 -11.57 12.55
CA SER A 94 -7.82 -10.69 12.59
C SER A 94 -7.40 -9.24 12.40
N VAL A 95 -8.24 -8.46 11.72
CA VAL A 95 -7.98 -7.06 11.37
C VAL A 95 -9.12 -6.19 11.89
N GLU A 96 -8.78 -5.14 12.64
CA GLU A 96 -9.73 -4.12 13.09
C GLU A 96 -10.19 -3.28 11.90
N GLN A 97 -11.43 -3.53 11.46
CA GLN A 97 -11.99 -2.92 10.26
C GLN A 97 -12.18 -1.42 10.40
N SER A 98 -12.36 -0.89 11.63
CA SER A 98 -12.46 0.55 11.86
C SER A 98 -11.13 1.28 11.64
N LEU A 99 -10.01 0.56 11.56
CA LEU A 99 -8.67 1.12 11.39
C LEU A 99 -8.10 0.88 9.98
N THR A 100 -8.87 0.31 9.04
CA THR A 100 -8.41 0.00 7.68
C THR A 100 -7.88 1.22 6.92
N ILE A 101 -8.51 2.39 7.10
CA ILE A 101 -8.05 3.62 6.44
C ILE A 101 -6.72 4.10 7.03
N GLN A 102 -6.55 3.98 8.35
CA GLN A 102 -5.28 4.28 9.01
C GLN A 102 -4.18 3.31 8.56
N LEU A 103 -4.51 2.03 8.40
CA LEU A 103 -3.58 1.04 7.86
C LEU A 103 -3.13 1.40 6.44
N LEU A 104 -4.06 1.80 5.57
CA LEU A 104 -3.73 2.26 4.21
C LEU A 104 -2.87 3.52 4.22
N ASP A 105 -3.12 4.46 5.12
CA ASP A 105 -2.29 5.66 5.29
C ASP A 105 -0.84 5.30 5.61
N TYR A 106 -0.61 4.43 6.60
CA TYR A 106 0.72 3.92 6.93
C TYR A 106 1.38 3.25 5.72
N ILE A 107 0.68 2.31 5.10
CA ILE A 107 1.25 1.50 4.02
C ILE A 107 1.66 2.39 2.85
N ILE A 108 0.76 3.30 2.43
CA ILE A 108 1.00 4.13 1.24
C ILE A 108 2.11 5.14 1.50
N GLY A 109 2.08 5.81 2.66
CA GLY A 109 3.10 6.79 3.03
C GLY A 109 4.48 6.17 3.23
N LEU A 110 4.56 5.07 3.98
CA LEU A 110 5.84 4.40 4.25
C LEU A 110 6.40 3.72 3.00
N HIS A 111 5.56 3.08 2.18
CA HIS A 111 6.04 2.45 0.96
C HIS A 111 6.69 3.48 0.03
N GLU A 112 6.06 4.65 -0.19
CA GLU A 112 6.65 5.70 -1.02
C GLU A 112 7.94 6.24 -0.39
N THR A 113 7.94 6.49 0.93
CA THR A 113 9.14 6.94 1.67
C THR A 113 10.33 5.99 1.46
N PHE A 114 10.14 4.68 1.64
CA PHE A 114 11.22 3.71 1.46
C PHE A 114 11.55 3.47 -0.02
N SER A 115 10.60 3.61 -0.94
CA SER A 115 10.86 3.56 -2.38
C SER A 115 11.75 4.72 -2.83
N ASP A 116 11.50 5.92 -2.32
CA ASP A 116 12.32 7.10 -2.59
C ASP A 116 13.73 6.96 -2.02
N ILE A 117 13.89 6.37 -0.83
CA ILE A 117 15.20 6.02 -0.29
C ILE A 117 15.93 5.06 -1.24
N CYS A 118 15.26 3.99 -1.69
CA CYS A 118 15.84 3.03 -2.64
C CYS A 118 16.27 3.68 -3.96
N ARG A 119 15.46 4.62 -4.51
CA ARG A 119 15.81 5.41 -5.69
C ARG A 119 16.94 6.39 -5.43
N GLY A 120 17.00 6.98 -4.24
CA GLY A 120 18.12 7.80 -3.78
C GLY A 120 19.43 7.01 -3.84
N PHE A 121 19.43 5.77 -3.34
CA PHE A 121 20.58 4.87 -3.46
C PHE A 121 20.90 4.54 -4.92
N LYS A 122 19.92 4.22 -5.77
CA LYS A 122 20.14 4.00 -7.20
C LYS A 122 20.90 5.19 -7.83
N ASN A 123 20.40 6.40 -7.62
CA ASN A 123 20.98 7.62 -8.18
C ASN A 123 22.39 7.89 -7.65
N GLN A 124 22.66 7.56 -6.39
CA GLN A 124 24.00 7.67 -5.81
C GLN A 124 24.95 6.64 -6.42
N PHE A 125 24.54 5.38 -6.52
CA PHE A 125 25.36 4.30 -7.08
C PHE A 125 25.67 4.53 -8.55
N GLU A 126 24.74 5.13 -9.30
CA GLU A 126 24.94 5.54 -10.69
C GLU A 126 26.06 6.59 -10.82
N LYS A 127 26.02 7.63 -9.97
CA LYS A 127 27.08 8.66 -9.92
C LYS A 127 28.44 8.08 -9.55
N ASP A 128 28.45 7.09 -8.66
CA ASP A 128 29.68 6.46 -8.17
C ASP A 128 30.20 5.36 -9.11
N GLY A 129 29.49 5.03 -10.19
CA GLY A 129 29.85 3.95 -11.12
C GLY A 129 29.72 2.54 -10.51
N LYS A 130 28.85 2.38 -9.51
CA LYS A 130 28.62 1.14 -8.74
C LYS A 130 27.22 0.55 -8.90
N LEU A 131 26.36 1.17 -9.70
CA LEU A 131 25.01 0.68 -9.92
C LEU A 131 25.05 -0.69 -10.62
N GLU A 132 24.46 -1.71 -9.99
CA GLU A 132 24.19 -2.99 -10.62
C GLU A 132 22.86 -2.92 -11.38
N ASP A 133 22.85 -3.33 -12.65
CA ASP A 133 21.67 -3.28 -13.53
C ASP A 133 20.43 -3.96 -12.92
N ASP A 134 20.63 -5.07 -12.23
CA ASP A 134 19.54 -5.85 -11.63
C ASP A 134 18.87 -5.10 -10.47
N TYR A 135 19.60 -4.26 -9.74
CA TYR A 135 19.01 -3.39 -8.73
C TYR A 135 18.12 -2.31 -9.37
N SER A 136 18.58 -1.68 -10.46
CA SER A 136 17.75 -0.71 -11.20
C SER A 136 16.47 -1.37 -11.71
N LYS A 137 16.59 -2.52 -12.40
CA LYS A 137 15.44 -3.26 -12.93
C LYS A 137 14.47 -3.67 -11.82
N LEU A 138 14.98 -4.06 -10.65
CA LEU A 138 14.16 -4.42 -9.50
C LEU A 138 13.23 -3.26 -9.11
N LEU A 139 13.76 -2.05 -9.00
CA LEU A 139 12.96 -0.89 -8.59
C LEU A 139 11.84 -0.60 -9.61
N ASP A 140 12.13 -0.72 -10.91
CA ASP A 140 11.15 -0.46 -11.98
C ASP A 140 10.00 -1.48 -12.00
N VAL A 141 10.31 -2.77 -11.84
CA VAL A 141 9.27 -3.82 -11.77
C VAL A 141 8.51 -3.81 -10.45
N SER A 142 9.17 -3.44 -9.35
CA SER A 142 8.55 -3.36 -8.03
C SER A 142 7.53 -2.23 -7.94
N ASP A 143 7.84 -1.08 -8.54
CA ASP A 143 6.95 0.08 -8.53
C ASP A 143 5.59 -0.24 -9.16
N ARG A 144 5.59 -0.85 -10.35
CA ARG A 144 4.35 -1.25 -11.05
C ARG A 144 3.58 -2.32 -10.30
N PHE A 145 4.29 -3.30 -9.74
CA PHE A 145 3.65 -4.35 -8.97
C PHE A 145 3.00 -3.79 -7.70
N TYR A 146 3.69 -2.94 -6.94
CA TYR A 146 3.12 -2.26 -5.78
C TYR A 146 1.92 -1.41 -6.17
N ARG A 147 2.04 -0.54 -7.18
CA ARG A 147 0.95 0.39 -7.56
C ARG A 147 -0.31 -0.35 -7.99
N SER A 148 -0.18 -1.44 -8.75
CA SER A 148 -1.34 -2.26 -9.13
C SER A 148 -2.04 -2.89 -7.92
N LEU A 149 -1.29 -3.39 -6.92
CA LEU A 149 -1.85 -3.90 -5.66
C LEU A 149 -2.50 -2.78 -4.83
N ALA A 150 -1.81 -1.65 -4.65
CA ALA A 150 -2.29 -0.53 -3.86
C ALA A 150 -3.60 0.03 -4.43
N ILE A 151 -3.65 0.27 -5.74
CA ILE A 151 -4.85 0.78 -6.41
C ILE A 151 -6.00 -0.19 -6.27
N ARG A 152 -5.80 -1.48 -6.54
CA ARG A 152 -6.87 -2.47 -6.35
C ARG A 152 -7.40 -2.46 -4.92
N THR A 153 -6.50 -2.40 -3.94
CA THR A 153 -6.88 -2.35 -2.51
C THR A 153 -7.69 -1.10 -2.18
N ILE A 154 -7.26 0.07 -2.69
CA ILE A 154 -7.97 1.33 -2.52
C ILE A 154 -9.36 1.28 -3.18
N LEU A 155 -9.47 0.73 -4.40
CA LEU A 155 -10.73 0.64 -5.14
C LEU A 155 -11.73 -0.29 -4.43
N VAL A 156 -11.28 -1.45 -3.95
CA VAL A 156 -12.12 -2.38 -3.16
C VAL A 156 -12.66 -1.69 -1.90
N ASN A 157 -11.81 -0.96 -1.17
CA ASN A 157 -12.26 -0.20 0.00
C ASN A 157 -13.18 0.96 -0.35
N SER A 158 -12.93 1.65 -1.48
CA SER A 158 -13.77 2.73 -1.98
C SER A 158 -15.17 2.22 -2.37
N ASN A 159 -15.25 1.07 -3.04
CA ASN A 159 -16.51 0.40 -3.37
C ASN A 159 -17.31 0.04 -2.11
N ALA A 160 -16.64 -0.51 -1.10
CA ALA A 160 -17.25 -0.85 0.18
C ALA A 160 -17.79 0.40 0.90
N LYS A 161 -16.99 1.49 0.98
CA LYS A 161 -17.44 2.76 1.58
C LYS A 161 -18.55 3.43 0.79
N PHE A 162 -18.53 3.38 -0.53
CA PHE A 162 -19.63 3.92 -1.34
C PHE A 162 -20.94 3.15 -1.11
N THR A 163 -20.86 1.83 -0.90
CA THR A 163 -22.04 1.04 -0.54
C THR A 163 -22.59 1.46 0.83
N GLU A 164 -21.71 1.67 1.82
CA GLU A 164 -22.08 2.19 3.14
C GLU A 164 -22.71 3.59 3.04
N PHE A 165 -22.11 4.49 2.26
CA PHE A 165 -22.64 5.82 1.99
C PHE A 165 -24.08 5.74 1.45
N ASN A 166 -24.33 4.92 0.44
CA ASN A 166 -25.68 4.77 -0.13
C ASN A 166 -26.69 4.25 0.91
N ASN A 167 -26.29 3.32 1.76
CA ASN A 167 -27.13 2.81 2.85
C ASN A 167 -27.41 3.86 3.93
N ALA A 168 -26.40 4.66 4.29
CA ALA A 168 -26.54 5.75 5.26
C ALA A 168 -27.46 6.86 4.73
N VAL A 169 -27.29 7.28 3.47
CA VAL A 169 -28.17 8.25 2.80
C VAL A 169 -29.61 7.74 2.75
N LYS A 170 -29.81 6.47 2.38
CA LYS A 170 -31.16 5.86 2.38
C LYS A 170 -31.79 5.91 3.76
N SER A 171 -31.04 5.53 4.80
CA SER A 171 -31.51 5.53 6.19
C SER A 171 -31.88 6.94 6.67
N TYR A 172 -31.06 7.95 6.35
CA TYR A 172 -31.33 9.35 6.62
C TYR A 172 -32.63 9.82 5.94
N VAL A 173 -32.80 9.53 4.65
CA VAL A 173 -34.00 9.90 3.89
C VAL A 173 -35.25 9.25 4.48
N GLU A 174 -35.20 7.95 4.78
CA GLU A 174 -36.33 7.24 5.39
C GLU A 174 -36.69 7.79 6.77
N GLY A 175 -35.68 8.13 7.59
CA GLY A 175 -35.87 8.77 8.89
C GLY A 175 -36.51 10.16 8.77
N ALA A 176 -36.04 10.97 7.83
CA ALA A 176 -36.59 12.30 7.57
C ALA A 176 -38.04 12.26 7.09
N ILE A 177 -38.40 11.30 6.22
CA ILE A 177 -39.78 11.08 5.78
C ILE A 177 -40.66 10.68 6.96
N LYS A 178 -40.20 9.75 7.82
CA LYS A 178 -40.96 9.33 9.01
C LYS A 178 -41.18 10.48 10.00
N ALA A 179 -40.19 11.36 10.17
CA ALA A 179 -40.26 12.47 11.12
C ALA A 179 -41.07 13.66 10.61
N THR A 180 -41.03 13.95 9.31
CA THR A 180 -41.58 15.20 8.74
C THR A 180 -42.69 14.99 7.72
N GLY A 181 -42.88 13.78 7.22
CA GLY A 181 -43.80 13.46 6.12
C GLY A 181 -43.34 13.94 4.73
N VAL A 182 -42.17 14.58 4.63
CA VAL A 182 -41.65 15.16 3.38
C VAL A 182 -40.37 14.44 2.96
N ASP A 183 -40.28 14.09 1.68
CA ASP A 183 -39.04 13.55 1.11
C ASP A 183 -37.99 14.67 0.99
N PRO A 184 -36.87 14.61 1.73
CA PRO A 184 -35.87 15.67 1.70
C PRO A 184 -35.20 15.80 0.32
N ARG A 185 -35.23 14.77 -0.53
CA ARG A 185 -34.61 14.78 -1.88
C ARG A 185 -35.33 15.69 -2.86
N THR A 186 -36.57 16.09 -2.58
CA THR A 186 -37.31 17.03 -3.44
C THR A 186 -36.91 18.48 -3.21
N LYS A 187 -36.06 18.75 -2.21
CA LYS A 187 -35.60 20.10 -1.89
C LYS A 187 -34.37 20.46 -2.73
N PRO A 188 -34.28 21.70 -3.26
CA PRO A 188 -33.13 22.15 -4.05
C PRO A 188 -31.79 22.13 -3.29
N ASP A 189 -31.85 22.24 -1.96
CA ASP A 189 -30.72 22.25 -1.03
C ASP A 189 -30.47 20.88 -0.38
N PHE A 190 -31.01 19.79 -0.94
CA PHE A 190 -30.80 18.45 -0.42
C PHE A 190 -29.30 18.13 -0.31
N ASN A 191 -28.85 17.98 0.93
CA ASN A 191 -27.50 17.56 1.24
C ASN A 191 -27.55 16.51 2.35
N PRO A 192 -27.27 15.23 2.07
CA PRO A 192 -27.33 14.20 3.10
C PRO A 192 -26.16 14.28 4.10
N THR A 193 -25.11 15.07 3.82
CA THR A 193 -23.96 15.25 4.74
C THR A 193 -24.27 16.14 5.94
N VAL A 194 -25.51 16.65 6.05
CA VAL A 194 -26.00 17.23 7.31
C VAL A 194 -26.13 16.18 8.41
N ASP A 195 -26.29 14.90 8.04
CA ASP A 195 -26.21 13.78 8.95
C ASP A 195 -24.72 13.48 9.30
N PRO A 196 -24.35 13.43 10.59
CA PRO A 196 -22.97 13.18 11.01
C PRO A 196 -22.38 11.86 10.50
N SER A 197 -23.19 10.80 10.39
CA SER A 197 -22.72 9.49 9.91
C SER A 197 -22.41 9.54 8.41
N VAL A 198 -23.28 10.16 7.60
CA VAL A 198 -23.03 10.38 6.18
C VAL A 198 -21.80 11.26 5.96
N LYS A 199 -21.63 12.32 6.76
CA LYS A 199 -20.45 13.18 6.70
C LYS A 199 -19.16 12.42 7.02
N PHE A 200 -19.18 11.57 8.04
CA PHE A 200 -18.03 10.74 8.41
C PHE A 200 -17.61 9.83 7.26
N ILE A 201 -18.56 9.07 6.68
CA ILE A 201 -18.29 8.19 5.54
C ILE A 201 -17.79 8.98 4.32
N THR A 202 -18.32 10.17 4.09
CA THR A 202 -17.86 11.04 2.99
C THR A 202 -16.40 11.45 3.17
N ASN A 203 -15.97 11.75 4.41
CA ASN A 203 -14.56 12.07 4.69
C ASN A 203 -13.64 10.87 4.44
N GLU A 204 -14.06 9.68 4.87
CA GLU A 204 -13.34 8.42 4.63
C GLU A 204 -13.21 8.11 3.13
N MET A 205 -14.29 8.30 2.36
CA MET A 205 -14.26 8.17 0.90
C MET A 205 -13.28 9.16 0.26
N ASN A 206 -13.27 10.42 0.72
CA ASN A 206 -12.33 11.43 0.22
C ASN A 206 -10.87 11.07 0.53
N GLN A 207 -10.60 10.46 1.70
CA GLN A 207 -9.27 9.96 2.03
C GLN A 207 -8.84 8.83 1.08
N LEU A 208 -9.71 7.86 0.81
CA LEU A 208 -9.43 6.78 -0.15
C LEU A 208 -9.17 7.31 -1.58
N ILE A 209 -9.94 8.29 -2.04
CA ILE A 209 -9.68 8.95 -3.33
C ILE A 209 -8.35 9.73 -3.29
N GLY A 210 -8.03 10.34 -2.16
CA GLY A 210 -6.74 10.99 -1.91
C GLY A 210 -5.57 10.02 -2.04
N PHE A 211 -5.68 8.84 -1.43
CA PHE A 211 -4.71 7.75 -1.57
C PHE A 211 -4.54 7.31 -3.02
N PHE A 212 -5.64 7.13 -3.76
CA PHE A 212 -5.56 6.79 -5.18
C PHE A 212 -4.77 7.83 -5.96
N ARG A 213 -5.09 9.13 -5.76
CA ARG A 213 -4.39 10.24 -6.43
C ARG A 213 -2.92 10.28 -6.03
N PHE A 214 -2.59 10.08 -4.76
CA PHE A 214 -1.21 10.01 -4.29
C PHE A 214 -0.44 8.89 -4.98
N VAL A 215 -0.98 7.66 -5.01
CA VAL A 215 -0.37 6.52 -5.70
C VAL A 215 -0.28 6.76 -7.21
N LYS A 216 -1.23 7.47 -7.83
CA LYS A 216 -1.14 7.84 -9.23
C LYS A 216 -0.03 8.87 -9.49
N THR A 217 0.04 9.94 -8.71
CA THR A 217 0.99 11.05 -8.91
C THR A 217 2.43 10.61 -8.74
N HIS A 218 2.70 9.65 -7.85
CA HIS A 218 4.04 9.12 -7.66
C HIS A 218 4.40 8.03 -8.70
N ASN A 219 3.59 7.78 -9.73
CA ASN A 219 3.92 6.74 -10.71
C ASN A 219 5.23 7.04 -11.45
N HIS A 220 6.26 6.23 -11.19
CA HIS A 220 7.56 6.37 -11.85
C HIS A 220 7.63 5.63 -13.18
N SER A 221 6.61 4.83 -13.51
CA SER A 221 6.59 4.04 -14.74
C SER A 221 6.15 4.79 -16.00
N GLY A 222 5.81 6.08 -15.89
CA GLY A 222 5.14 6.83 -16.96
C GLY A 222 5.85 6.80 -18.31
N GLU A 223 7.19 6.89 -18.32
CA GLU A 223 7.98 6.94 -19.55
C GLU A 223 8.19 5.57 -20.21
N PHE A 224 8.12 4.48 -19.44
CA PHE A 224 8.46 3.12 -19.90
C PHE A 224 7.28 2.13 -19.86
N ASP A 225 6.14 2.53 -19.31
CA ASP A 225 4.90 1.75 -19.34
C ASP A 225 3.66 2.66 -19.58
N PRO A 226 3.43 3.06 -20.85
CA PRO A 226 2.27 3.86 -21.22
C PRO A 226 0.93 3.13 -21.01
N GLN A 227 0.95 1.80 -21.01
CA GLN A 227 -0.25 0.99 -20.77
C GLN A 227 -0.70 1.12 -19.33
N PHE A 228 0.24 1.04 -18.38
CA PHE A 228 -0.07 1.29 -16.98
C PHE A 228 -0.59 2.71 -16.76
N THR A 229 0.03 3.72 -17.39
CA THR A 229 -0.43 5.10 -17.28
C THR A 229 -1.88 5.27 -17.77
N SER A 230 -2.21 4.68 -18.93
CA SER A 230 -3.58 4.66 -19.46
C SER A 230 -4.56 3.98 -18.49
N LEU A 231 -4.15 2.88 -17.84
CA LEU A 231 -4.94 2.19 -16.82
C LEU A 231 -5.26 3.10 -15.63
N LEU A 232 -4.28 3.89 -15.16
CA LEU A 232 -4.49 4.86 -14.06
C LEU A 232 -5.49 5.95 -14.44
N GLU A 233 -5.46 6.41 -15.68
CA GLU A 233 -6.43 7.38 -16.21
C GLU A 233 -7.83 6.78 -16.33
N GLU A 234 -7.94 5.52 -16.77
CA GLU A 234 -9.21 4.81 -16.81
C GLU A 234 -9.82 4.66 -15.41
N CYS A 235 -9.00 4.25 -14.43
CA CYS A 235 -9.42 4.13 -13.03
C CYS A 235 -9.90 5.48 -12.47
N GLU A 236 -9.14 6.56 -12.70
CA GLU A 236 -9.52 7.91 -12.26
C GLU A 236 -10.87 8.33 -12.87
N ASN A 237 -11.04 8.10 -14.17
CA ASN A 237 -12.30 8.38 -14.85
C ASN A 237 -13.45 7.54 -14.26
N LYS A 238 -13.23 6.27 -13.91
CA LYS A 238 -14.26 5.41 -13.30
C LYS A 238 -14.58 5.81 -11.85
N ILE A 239 -13.65 6.38 -11.09
CA ILE A 239 -13.88 6.90 -9.72
C ILE A 239 -14.98 7.98 -9.70
N HIS A 240 -15.16 8.73 -10.79
CA HIS A 240 -16.25 9.69 -10.97
C HIS A 240 -17.66 9.07 -11.01
N LEU A 241 -17.78 7.74 -10.90
CA LEU A 241 -19.06 7.10 -10.61
C LEU A 241 -19.56 7.44 -9.18
N TYR A 242 -18.65 7.65 -8.22
CA TYR A 242 -19.02 7.93 -6.83
C TYR A 242 -19.70 9.29 -6.64
N ASP A 243 -19.25 10.32 -7.36
CA ASP A 243 -19.82 11.67 -7.32
C ASP A 243 -20.96 11.88 -8.34
N GLY A 244 -21.22 10.87 -9.19
CA GLY A 244 -22.28 10.89 -10.19
C GLY A 244 -22.01 11.77 -11.42
N THR A 245 -20.79 12.33 -11.53
CA THR A 245 -20.36 13.09 -12.73
C THR A 245 -20.14 12.16 -13.91
N ARG A 246 -19.68 10.92 -13.67
CA ARG A 246 -19.74 9.83 -14.65
C ARG A 246 -21.09 9.12 -14.58
N LYS A 247 -21.73 8.95 -15.74
CA LYS A 247 -22.98 8.17 -15.85
C LYS A 247 -22.69 6.70 -16.06
N LEU A 248 -23.60 5.86 -15.58
CA LEU A 248 -23.63 4.43 -15.87
C LEU A 248 -23.84 4.21 -17.36
N LEU A 249 -23.27 3.14 -17.89
CA LEU A 249 -23.55 2.71 -19.26
C LEU A 249 -25.01 2.25 -19.38
N PRO A 250 -25.63 2.35 -20.57
CA PRO A 250 -26.99 1.86 -20.79
C PRO A 250 -27.15 0.40 -20.33
N GLY A 251 -28.10 0.16 -19.42
CA GLY A 251 -28.39 -1.18 -18.88
C GLY A 251 -27.44 -1.67 -17.78
N GLN A 252 -26.40 -0.92 -17.43
CA GLN A 252 -25.45 -1.29 -16.37
C GLN A 252 -26.02 -0.92 -14.99
N THR A 253 -25.91 -1.84 -14.03
CA THR A 253 -26.22 -1.55 -12.62
C THR A 253 -25.03 -0.89 -11.94
N MET A 254 -25.27 -0.14 -10.86
CA MET A 254 -24.19 0.43 -10.07
C MET A 254 -23.24 -0.67 -9.55
N GLN A 255 -23.79 -1.78 -9.05
CA GLN A 255 -22.98 -2.92 -8.58
C GLN A 255 -22.06 -3.48 -9.67
N ALA A 256 -22.55 -3.60 -10.91
CA ALA A 256 -21.74 -4.05 -12.04
C ALA A 256 -20.65 -3.02 -12.40
N ALA A 257 -20.93 -1.73 -12.30
CA ALA A 257 -19.97 -0.67 -12.58
C ALA A 257 -18.84 -0.60 -11.53
N LEU A 258 -19.18 -0.77 -10.25
CA LEU A 258 -18.19 -0.82 -9.16
C LEU A 258 -17.30 -2.07 -9.27
N LYS A 259 -17.90 -3.21 -9.63
CA LYS A 259 -17.15 -4.44 -9.90
C LYS A 259 -16.20 -4.28 -11.08
N ASP A 260 -16.67 -3.69 -12.18
CA ASP A 260 -15.83 -3.39 -13.34
C ASP A 260 -14.64 -2.48 -12.98
N LEU A 261 -14.85 -1.48 -12.13
CA LEU A 261 -13.80 -0.59 -11.64
C LEU A 261 -12.71 -1.35 -10.86
N GLU A 262 -13.06 -2.19 -9.88
CA GLU A 262 -12.04 -2.95 -9.11
C GLU A 262 -11.34 -4.02 -9.97
N ASP A 263 -12.04 -4.62 -10.94
CA ASP A 263 -11.51 -5.67 -11.79
C ASP A 263 -10.62 -5.13 -12.92
N THR A 264 -10.69 -3.82 -13.21
CA THR A 264 -9.89 -3.14 -14.25
C THR A 264 -8.38 -3.36 -14.06
N VAL A 265 -7.92 -3.44 -12.80
CA VAL A 265 -6.49 -3.58 -12.47
C VAL A 265 -6.03 -5.04 -12.37
N VAL A 266 -6.96 -5.99 -12.23
CA VAL A 266 -6.65 -7.40 -11.95
C VAL A 266 -5.73 -8.05 -12.99
N PRO A 267 -5.93 -7.89 -14.31
CA PRO A 267 -5.05 -8.51 -15.32
C PRO A 267 -3.58 -8.10 -15.19
N TYR A 268 -3.33 -6.86 -14.77
CA TYR A 268 -2.00 -6.28 -14.65
C TYR A 268 -1.25 -6.75 -13.41
N ILE A 269 -1.97 -7.11 -12.35
CA ILE A 269 -1.34 -7.57 -11.09
C ILE A 269 -0.51 -8.82 -11.33
N GLU A 270 -1.05 -9.79 -12.07
CA GLU A 270 -0.32 -11.04 -12.32
C GLU A 270 0.84 -10.82 -13.28
N GLU A 271 0.66 -10.02 -14.33
CA GLU A 271 1.74 -9.64 -15.25
C GLU A 271 2.91 -8.99 -14.49
N TYR A 272 2.62 -7.99 -13.67
CA TYR A 272 3.65 -7.28 -12.91
C TYR A 272 4.23 -8.10 -11.77
N ARG A 273 3.45 -8.99 -11.15
CA ARG A 273 3.97 -9.98 -10.20
C ARG A 273 5.01 -10.87 -10.87
N GLN A 274 4.71 -11.41 -12.06
CA GLN A 274 5.65 -12.29 -12.77
C GLN A 274 6.91 -11.53 -13.20
N ALA A 275 6.75 -10.31 -13.73
CA ALA A 275 7.89 -9.45 -14.06
C ALA A 275 8.77 -9.17 -12.83
N TRP A 276 8.14 -8.85 -11.69
CA TRP A 276 8.83 -8.65 -10.42
C TRP A 276 9.55 -9.92 -9.96
N PHE A 277 8.87 -11.06 -9.95
CA PHE A 277 9.40 -12.34 -9.47
C PHE A 277 10.63 -12.79 -10.27
N ASN A 278 10.61 -12.59 -11.60
CA ASN A 278 11.71 -12.93 -12.49
C ASN A 278 12.99 -12.14 -12.23
N VAL A 279 12.88 -10.92 -11.69
CA VAL A 279 14.03 -10.08 -11.31
C VAL A 279 14.41 -10.27 -9.85
N PHE A 280 13.42 -10.33 -8.96
CA PHE A 280 13.62 -10.44 -7.52
C PHE A 280 14.30 -11.75 -7.12
N ASN A 281 13.86 -12.89 -7.67
CA ASN A 281 14.39 -14.18 -7.23
C ASN A 281 15.89 -14.34 -7.49
N PRO A 282 16.43 -14.10 -8.70
CA PRO A 282 17.87 -14.17 -8.92
C PRO A 282 18.67 -13.21 -8.02
N LEU A 283 18.15 -12.01 -7.79
CA LEU A 283 18.80 -11.02 -6.94
C LEU A 283 18.78 -11.45 -5.47
N PHE A 284 17.70 -12.04 -5.00
CA PHE A 284 17.58 -12.60 -3.65
C PHE A 284 18.53 -13.79 -3.44
N GLN A 285 18.66 -14.68 -4.43
CA GLN A 285 19.66 -15.76 -4.37
C GLN A 285 21.08 -15.18 -4.31
N SER A 286 21.37 -14.15 -5.10
CA SER A 286 22.67 -13.45 -5.08
C SER A 286 22.95 -12.79 -3.73
N LEU A 287 21.94 -12.20 -3.09
CA LEU A 287 22.05 -11.66 -1.73
C LEU A 287 22.37 -12.77 -0.73
N ARG A 288 21.63 -13.89 -0.78
CA ARG A 288 21.87 -15.02 0.13
C ARG A 288 23.29 -15.55 0.02
N GLU A 289 23.78 -15.79 -1.19
CA GLU A 289 25.15 -16.25 -1.42
C GLU A 289 26.21 -15.23 -0.95
N PHE A 290 25.92 -13.94 -1.07
CA PHE A 290 26.79 -12.88 -0.57
C PHE A 290 26.88 -12.88 0.95
N GLU A 291 25.74 -12.98 1.65
CA GLU A 291 25.69 -13.07 3.11
C GLU A 291 26.39 -14.34 3.64
N GLU A 292 26.16 -15.49 3.00
CA GLU A 292 26.82 -16.75 3.37
C GLU A 292 28.35 -16.64 3.28
N LYS A 293 28.87 -16.03 2.21
CA LYS A 293 30.32 -15.79 2.04
C LYS A 293 30.88 -14.82 3.08
N MET A 294 30.14 -13.75 3.39
CA MET A 294 30.52 -12.79 4.43
C MET A 294 30.60 -13.45 5.81
N MET A 295 29.61 -14.26 6.17
CA MET A 295 29.57 -14.99 7.43
C MET A 295 30.70 -16.01 7.54
N ALA A 296 30.97 -16.76 6.47
CA ALA A 296 32.11 -17.67 6.42
C ALA A 296 33.45 -16.94 6.63
N ALA A 297 33.66 -15.81 5.93
CA ALA A 297 34.88 -15.02 6.04
C ALA A 297 35.06 -14.41 7.45
N LYS A 298 33.97 -14.00 8.10
CA LYS A 298 34.00 -13.50 9.49
C LYS A 298 34.42 -14.60 10.47
N ASN A 299 33.85 -15.79 10.34
CA ASN A 299 34.19 -16.94 11.18
C ASN A 299 35.64 -17.41 10.98
N GLU A 300 36.17 -17.33 9.76
CA GLU A 300 37.59 -17.63 9.48
C GLU A 300 38.56 -16.55 10.00
N GLY A 301 38.11 -15.29 10.03
CA GLY A 301 38.87 -14.16 10.57
C GLY A 301 38.95 -14.14 12.11
N GLU A 302 37.91 -14.61 12.79
CA GLU A 302 37.88 -14.76 14.25
C GLU A 302 38.63 -16.02 14.74
N ALA A 303 38.94 -16.96 13.84
CA ALA A 303 39.71 -18.17 14.13
C ALA A 303 41.24 -18.03 13.94
N LYS A 304 41.73 -16.84 13.57
CA LYS A 304 43.16 -16.50 13.39
C LYS A 304 43.63 -15.51 14.44
#